data_AF-A0A1V8SY48-F1
#
_entry.id   AF-A0A1V8SY48-F1
#
_cell.length_a   1.000
_cell.length_b   1.000
_cell.length_c   1.000
_cell.angle_alpha   90.00
_cell.angle_beta   90.00
_cell.angle_gamma   90.00
#
_symmetry.space_group_name_H-M   'P 1'
#
loop_
_entity.id
_entity.type
_entity.pdbx_description
1 polymer ?
#
loop_
_entity_poly.entity_id
_entity_poly.type
_entity_poly.pdbx_seq_one_letter_code
_entity_poly.pdbx_strand_id
1 'polypeptide(L)'
;MGPSHWKGQRVTMAFERLTPLQACARFSRGVGRPVRYVHGEIDIKVSLPSGYREQLAILQETLGDKRAPYFGPELEYPREARGIWEGYRGLEEYAREVFPDEEYANGLRWMEDGQNGFEGGDADGDGVESVGMASVPGSRPITPGGVSQTNGLQITSAYTPKSHPEGMGSDFFVGSV
;
A
#
# COMPACT_ATOMS: atom_id res chain seq x y z
N MET A 1 -9.44 -35.66 -2.41
CA MET A 1 -10.21 -34.44 -2.71
C MET A 1 -11.66 -34.83 -2.98
N GLY A 2 -12.62 -34.28 -2.24
CA GLY A 2 -14.04 -34.57 -2.41
C GLY A 2 -14.87 -33.98 -1.26
N PRO A 3 -16.21 -34.02 -1.34
CA PRO A 3 -17.08 -33.45 -0.30
C PRO A 3 -16.80 -34.01 1.10
N SER A 4 -16.39 -35.27 1.20
CA SER A 4 -16.00 -35.91 2.47
C SER A 4 -14.80 -35.28 3.17
N HIS A 5 -13.91 -34.61 2.42
CA HIS A 5 -12.74 -33.94 2.99
C HIS A 5 -13.06 -32.57 3.59
N TRP A 6 -14.08 -31.88 3.04
CA TRP A 6 -14.39 -30.49 3.37
C TRP A 6 -15.71 -30.31 4.13
N LYS A 7 -16.53 -31.37 4.24
CA LYS A 7 -17.87 -31.29 4.86
C LYS A 7 -17.79 -30.79 6.30
N GLY A 8 -18.40 -29.64 6.56
CA GLY A 8 -18.48 -29.04 7.89
C GLY A 8 -17.25 -28.23 8.31
N GLN A 9 -16.21 -28.16 7.48
CA GLN A 9 -15.04 -27.33 7.73
C GLN A 9 -15.31 -25.89 7.30
N ARG A 10 -14.73 -24.94 8.04
CA ARG A 10 -14.58 -23.54 7.62
C ARG A 10 -13.15 -23.37 7.15
N VAL A 11 -12.97 -22.77 5.99
CA VAL A 11 -11.65 -22.52 5.41
C VAL A 11 -11.48 -21.02 5.27
N THR A 12 -10.39 -20.49 5.81
CA THR A 12 -10.05 -19.08 5.62
C THR A 12 -9.47 -18.87 4.23
N MET A 13 -10.22 -18.19 3.35
CA MET A 13 -9.78 -17.87 1.99
C MET A 13 -8.90 -16.61 1.98
N ALA A 14 -7.77 -16.66 2.69
CA ALA A 14 -6.77 -15.60 2.71
C ALA A 14 -5.39 -16.20 2.45
N PHE A 15 -4.72 -15.75 1.39
CA PHE A 15 -3.41 -16.28 0.98
C PHE A 15 -2.23 -15.44 1.47
N GLU A 16 -2.49 -14.23 1.96
CA GLU A 16 -1.51 -13.33 2.52
C GLU A 16 -2.08 -12.66 3.77
N ARG A 17 -1.26 -12.50 4.81
CA ARG A 17 -1.60 -11.77 6.03
C ARG A 17 -0.65 -10.58 6.14
N LEU A 18 -1.20 -9.38 6.05
CA LEU A 18 -0.44 -8.14 6.07
C LEU A 18 -1.06 -7.17 7.07
N THR A 19 -0.21 -6.51 7.84
CA THR A 19 -0.58 -5.27 8.54
C THR A 19 -0.77 -4.13 7.53
N PRO A 20 -1.50 -3.05 7.87
CA PRO A 20 -1.64 -1.91 6.97
C PRO A 20 -0.30 -1.30 6.52
N LEU A 21 0.71 -1.31 7.39
CA LEU A 21 2.07 -0.86 7.05
C LEU A 21 2.74 -1.76 6.01
N GLN A 22 2.65 -3.08 6.19
CA GLN A 22 3.19 -4.04 5.24
C GLN A 22 2.45 -3.95 3.90
N ALA A 23 1.13 -3.75 3.94
CA ALA A 23 0.32 -3.53 2.74
C ALA A 23 0.79 -2.29 1.97
N CYS A 24 0.95 -1.14 2.64
CA CYS A 24 1.49 0.06 2.01
C CYS A 24 2.91 -0.14 1.47
N ALA A 25 3.79 -0.88 2.17
CA ALA A 25 5.13 -1.17 1.68
C ALA A 25 5.14 -2.04 0.42
N ARG A 26 4.26 -3.05 0.35
CA ARG A 26 4.04 -3.91 -0.83
C ARG A 26 3.46 -3.11 -1.99
N PHE A 27 2.44 -2.31 -1.71
CA PHE A 27 1.81 -1.44 -2.70
C PHE A 27 2.80 -0.42 -3.26
N SER A 28 3.59 0.23 -2.39
CA SER A 28 4.60 1.21 -2.77
C SER A 28 5.65 0.64 -3.73
N ARG A 29 6.12 -0.58 -3.49
CA ARG A 29 7.00 -1.30 -4.42
C ARG A 29 6.31 -1.70 -5.72
N GLY A 30 5.03 -2.08 -5.66
CA GLY A 30 4.25 -2.44 -6.84
C GLY A 30 4.04 -1.26 -7.79
N VAL A 31 3.63 -0.11 -7.26
CA VAL A 31 3.33 1.10 -8.05
C VAL A 31 4.54 2.00 -8.30
N GLY A 32 5.68 1.75 -7.65
CA GLY A 32 6.89 2.57 -7.77
C GLY A 32 6.77 3.98 -7.17
N ARG A 33 5.83 4.21 -6.24
CA ARG A 33 5.58 5.51 -5.61
C ARG A 33 5.48 5.39 -4.10
N PRO A 34 5.78 6.44 -3.31
CA PRO A 34 5.59 6.42 -1.87
C PRO A 34 4.12 6.23 -1.49
N VAL A 35 3.84 5.27 -0.60
CA VAL A 35 2.50 5.01 -0.06
C VAL A 35 2.58 4.99 1.46
N ARG A 36 1.68 5.72 2.12
CA ARG A 36 1.65 5.87 3.58
C ARG A 36 0.28 5.51 4.14
N TYR A 37 0.28 4.63 5.13
CA TYR A 37 -0.91 4.35 5.92
C TYR A 37 -1.17 5.48 6.93
N VAL A 38 -2.43 5.87 7.08
CA VAL A 38 -2.89 6.79 8.12
C VAL A 38 -4.10 6.14 8.78
N HIS A 39 -4.02 5.86 10.08
CA HIS A 39 -5.15 5.38 10.84
C HIS A 39 -6.12 6.53 11.14
N GLY A 40 -7.41 6.35 10.89
CA GLY A 40 -8.43 7.38 11.10
C GLY A 40 -9.84 6.83 10.89
N GLU A 41 -10.83 7.68 11.10
CA GLU A 41 -12.24 7.37 10.83
C GLU A 41 -12.49 7.15 9.33
N ILE A 42 -13.55 6.39 9.01
CA ILE A 42 -13.95 6.12 7.63
C ILE A 42 -14.58 7.39 7.04
N ASP A 43 -13.87 8.02 6.11
CA ASP A 43 -14.31 9.21 5.39
C ASP A 43 -15.22 8.86 4.20
N ILE A 44 -16.52 9.16 4.32
CA ILE A 44 -17.55 8.84 3.30
C ILE A 44 -17.74 10.04 2.36
N LYS A 45 -17.08 9.99 1.20
CA LYS A 45 -17.13 11.03 0.16
C LYS A 45 -18.21 10.85 -0.91
N VAL A 46 -18.92 9.72 -0.89
CA VAL A 46 -19.90 9.34 -1.91
C VAL A 46 -21.22 8.89 -1.28
N SER A 47 -22.29 8.89 -2.05
CA SER A 47 -23.57 8.34 -1.60
C SER A 47 -23.49 6.83 -1.46
N LEU A 48 -23.98 6.31 -0.33
CA LEU A 48 -23.95 4.88 -0.01
C LEU A 48 -25.36 4.39 0.35
N PRO A 49 -25.72 3.14 -0.01
CA PRO A 49 -26.88 2.47 0.55
C PRO A 49 -26.82 2.38 2.08
N SER A 50 -27.96 2.43 2.75
CA SER A 50 -28.04 2.45 4.23
C SER A 50 -27.34 1.25 4.88
N GLY A 51 -27.56 0.04 4.36
CA GLY A 51 -26.93 -1.17 4.88
C GLY A 51 -25.40 -1.15 4.79
N TYR A 52 -24.83 -0.55 3.75
CA TYR A 52 -23.37 -0.42 3.63
C TYR A 52 -22.83 0.63 4.60
N ARG A 53 -23.55 1.73 4.82
CA ARG A 53 -23.20 2.71 5.86
C ARG A 53 -23.19 2.08 7.26
N GLU A 54 -24.20 1.28 7.59
CA GLU A 54 -24.27 0.55 8.85
C GLU A 54 -23.10 -0.43 9.00
N GLN A 55 -22.81 -1.19 7.94
CA GLN A 55 -21.66 -2.10 7.93
C GLN A 55 -20.33 -1.36 8.18
N LEU A 56 -20.10 -0.21 7.55
CA LEU A 56 -18.88 0.59 7.76
C LEU A 56 -18.77 1.10 9.20
N ALA A 57 -19.89 1.52 9.81
CA ALA A 57 -19.90 1.94 11.21
C ALA A 57 -19.48 0.80 12.15
N ILE A 58 -19.97 -0.41 11.90
CA ILE A 58 -19.59 -1.62 12.66
C ILE A 58 -18.10 -1.92 12.45
N LEU A 59 -17.57 -1.80 11.23
CA LEU A 59 -16.14 -2.02 10.95
C LEU A 59 -15.25 -1.01 11.67
N GLN A 60 -15.65 0.25 11.72
CA GLN A 60 -14.92 1.28 12.46
C GLN A 60 -14.84 0.92 13.96
N GLU A 61 -15.97 0.56 14.56
CA GLU A 61 -16.00 0.15 15.97
C GLU A 61 -15.20 -1.15 16.22
N THR A 62 -15.37 -2.17 15.38
CA THR A 62 -14.82 -3.50 15.62
C THR A 62 -13.34 -3.61 15.29
N LEU A 63 -12.93 -3.10 14.12
CA LEU A 63 -11.55 -3.22 13.64
C LEU A 63 -10.71 -1.97 13.94
N GLY A 64 -11.32 -0.79 13.94
CA GLY A 64 -10.64 0.47 14.28
C GLY A 64 -10.46 0.63 15.79
N ASP A 65 -11.57 0.71 16.51
CA ASP A 65 -11.55 1.03 17.95
C ASP A 65 -11.19 -0.19 18.80
N LYS A 66 -11.92 -1.29 18.63
CA LYS A 66 -11.72 -2.52 19.42
C LYS A 66 -10.56 -3.37 18.95
N ARG A 67 -10.07 -3.16 17.71
CA ARG A 67 -8.96 -3.90 17.12
C ARG A 67 -9.18 -5.41 17.18
N ALA A 68 -10.41 -5.85 16.90
CA ALA A 68 -10.71 -7.27 16.87
C ALA A 68 -9.94 -7.95 15.71
N PRO A 69 -9.55 -9.23 15.87
CA PRO A 69 -9.11 -10.05 14.74
C PRO A 69 -10.15 -10.04 13.61
N TYR A 70 -9.69 -9.99 12.35
CA TYR A 70 -10.60 -9.97 11.19
C TYR A 70 -11.39 -11.28 11.07
N PHE A 71 -10.69 -12.40 11.21
CA PHE A 71 -11.30 -13.72 11.39
C PHE A 71 -11.38 -14.02 12.89
N GLY A 72 -12.40 -14.78 13.30
CA GLY A 72 -12.54 -15.22 14.69
C GLY A 72 -11.23 -15.86 15.22
N PRO A 73 -10.93 -15.73 16.52
CA PRO A 73 -9.65 -16.14 17.11
C PRO A 73 -9.31 -17.63 16.92
N GLU A 74 -10.30 -18.46 16.61
CA GLU A 74 -10.18 -19.88 16.34
C GLU A 74 -9.72 -20.23 14.91
N LEU A 75 -9.64 -19.25 13.99
CA LEU A 75 -9.34 -19.47 12.58
C LEU A 75 -7.87 -19.17 12.25
N GLU A 76 -7.18 -20.13 11.63
CA GLU A 76 -5.78 -19.98 11.21
C GLU A 76 -5.67 -19.56 9.74
N TYR A 77 -4.88 -18.52 9.46
CA TYR A 77 -4.61 -18.01 8.11
C TYR A 77 -3.17 -17.50 8.02
N PRO A 78 -2.49 -17.57 6.85
CA PRO A 78 -3.00 -17.94 5.52
C PRO A 78 -2.76 -19.42 5.11
N ARG A 79 -2.36 -20.29 6.04
CA ARG A 79 -1.86 -21.64 5.71
C ARG A 79 -2.89 -22.50 4.96
N GLU A 80 -4.15 -22.46 5.39
CA GLU A 80 -5.23 -23.27 4.82
C GLU A 80 -5.42 -22.99 3.32
N ALA A 81 -5.57 -21.72 2.94
CA ALA A 81 -5.74 -21.32 1.55
C ALA A 81 -4.56 -21.73 0.68
N ARG A 82 -3.32 -21.55 1.16
CA ARG A 82 -2.11 -21.91 0.43
C ARG A 82 -2.00 -23.41 0.15
N GLY A 83 -2.53 -24.25 1.04
CA GLY A 83 -2.60 -25.70 0.81
C GLY A 83 -3.62 -26.10 -0.26
N ILE A 84 -4.59 -25.23 -0.57
CA ILE A 84 -5.58 -25.43 -1.64
C ILE A 84 -5.03 -24.94 -2.98
N TRP A 85 -4.37 -23.78 -2.97
CA TRP A 85 -3.81 -23.18 -4.17
C TRP A 85 -2.48 -22.47 -3.87
N GLU A 86 -1.40 -23.04 -4.40
CA GLU A 86 -0.04 -22.54 -4.19
C GLU A 86 0.29 -21.35 -5.11
N GLY A 87 -0.34 -21.25 -6.29
CA GLY A 87 -0.09 -20.21 -7.29
C GLY A 87 -0.85 -18.90 -7.05
N TYR A 88 -1.05 -18.50 -5.80
CA TYR A 88 -1.77 -17.28 -5.47
C TYR A 88 -0.94 -16.04 -5.78
N ARG A 89 -1.64 -14.96 -6.14
CA ARG A 89 -1.05 -13.63 -6.36
C ARG A 89 -0.98 -12.86 -5.04
N GLY A 90 0.18 -12.28 -4.74
CA GLY A 90 0.36 -11.40 -3.57
C GLY A 90 -0.04 -9.95 -3.86
N LEU A 91 -0.15 -9.13 -2.81
CA LEU A 91 -0.57 -7.73 -2.93
C LEU A 91 0.40 -6.89 -3.79
N GLU A 92 1.70 -7.16 -3.72
CA GLU A 92 2.71 -6.43 -4.50
C GLU A 92 2.58 -6.69 -6.01
N GLU A 93 2.30 -7.94 -6.40
CA GLU A 93 2.07 -8.32 -7.80
C GLU A 93 0.74 -7.73 -8.31
N TYR A 94 -0.32 -7.77 -7.49
CA TYR A 94 -1.58 -7.06 -7.81
C TYR A 94 -1.35 -5.56 -8.04
N ALA A 95 -0.61 -4.90 -7.13
CA ALA A 95 -0.33 -3.48 -7.21
C ALA A 95 0.52 -3.11 -8.45
N ARG A 96 1.35 -4.02 -8.94
CA ARG A 96 2.20 -3.82 -10.12
C ARG A 96 1.46 -4.10 -11.43
N GLU A 97 0.69 -5.19 -11.48
CA GLU A 97 0.20 -5.76 -12.73
C GLU A 97 -1.29 -5.53 -12.99
N VAL A 98 -2.09 -5.24 -11.97
CA VAL A 98 -3.56 -5.17 -12.11
C VAL A 98 -4.09 -3.80 -11.73
N PHE A 99 -3.64 -3.27 -10.59
CA PHE A 99 -4.11 -1.98 -10.09
C PHE A 99 -3.97 -0.83 -11.11
N PRO A 100 -2.86 -0.71 -11.87
CA PRO A 100 -2.74 0.30 -12.94
C PRO A 100 -3.84 0.19 -14.01
N ASP A 101 -4.19 -1.03 -14.43
CA ASP A 101 -5.17 -1.29 -15.47
C ASP A 101 -6.60 -0.98 -14.98
N GLU A 102 -6.92 -1.37 -13.73
CA GLU A 102 -8.21 -1.06 -13.10
C GLU A 102 -8.41 0.45 -12.95
N GLU A 103 -7.38 1.16 -12.48
CA GLU A 103 -7.40 2.61 -12.34
C GLU A 103 -7.53 3.31 -13.71
N TYR A 104 -6.84 2.81 -14.73
CA TYR A 104 -6.95 3.32 -16.09
C TYR A 104 -8.37 3.13 -16.65
N ALA A 105 -8.96 1.96 -16.44
CA ALA A 105 -10.35 1.66 -16.81
C ALA A 105 -11.36 2.56 -16.06
N ASN A 106 -11.03 2.97 -14.84
CA ASN A 106 -11.80 3.94 -14.04
C ASN A 106 -11.57 5.41 -14.46
N GLY A 107 -10.74 5.66 -15.48
CA GLY A 107 -10.50 7.00 -16.04
C GLY A 107 -9.32 7.76 -15.42
N LEU A 108 -8.54 7.12 -14.54
CA LEU A 108 -7.36 7.73 -13.94
C LEU A 108 -6.12 7.53 -14.84
N ARG A 109 -5.17 8.47 -14.80
CA ARG A 109 -4.01 8.51 -15.73
C ARG A 109 -2.66 8.70 -15.05
N TRP A 110 -2.62 8.61 -13.73
CA TRP A 110 -1.43 8.87 -12.93
C TRP A 110 -0.23 7.97 -13.28
N MET A 111 -0.46 6.81 -13.90
CA MET A 111 0.59 5.92 -14.39
C MET A 111 1.46 6.54 -15.50
N GLU A 112 0.87 7.42 -16.31
CA GLU A 112 1.52 8.01 -17.48
C GLU A 112 2.55 9.07 -17.09
N ASP A 113 2.39 9.71 -15.91
CA ASP A 113 3.26 10.79 -15.42
C ASP A 113 4.74 10.37 -15.29
N GLY A 114 5.03 9.07 -15.20
CA GLY A 114 6.40 8.53 -15.06
C GLY A 114 7.12 8.25 -16.38
N GLN A 115 6.43 8.26 -17.53
CA GLN A 115 7.03 7.94 -18.83
C GLN A 115 7.78 9.13 -19.48
N ASN A 116 7.51 10.36 -19.01
CA ASN A 116 8.10 11.59 -19.54
C ASN A 116 9.42 12.01 -18.87
N GLY A 117 10.01 11.18 -18.01
CA GLY A 117 11.11 11.58 -17.10
C GLY A 117 12.51 11.02 -17.39
N PHE A 118 12.73 10.27 -18.47
CA PHE A 118 14.04 9.72 -18.81
C PHE A 118 14.44 10.04 -20.27
N GLU A 119 14.64 11.33 -20.57
CA GLU A 119 15.68 11.68 -21.54
C GLU A 119 17.01 11.61 -20.78
N GLY A 120 17.65 10.45 -20.88
CA GLY A 120 19.06 10.30 -20.57
C GLY A 120 19.83 11.23 -21.50
N GLY A 121 20.32 12.35 -20.95
CA GLY A 121 21.30 13.18 -21.62
C GLY A 121 22.60 12.38 -21.72
N ASP A 122 22.80 11.72 -22.85
CA ASP A 122 24.12 11.25 -23.27
C ASP A 122 25.03 12.48 -23.36
N ALA A 123 25.97 12.55 -22.42
CA ALA A 123 27.05 13.51 -22.45
C ALA A 123 28.10 13.05 -23.46
N ASP A 124 27.94 13.47 -24.72
CA ASP A 124 29.04 13.52 -25.66
C ASP A 124 29.23 14.96 -26.11
N GLY A 125 30.37 15.52 -25.70
CA GLY A 125 30.80 16.85 -26.10
C GLY A 125 31.34 16.85 -27.52
N ASP A 126 30.89 17.81 -28.32
CA ASP A 126 31.78 18.55 -29.21
C ASP A 126 31.19 19.93 -29.48
N GLY A 127 32.01 20.96 -29.35
CA GLY A 127 31.58 22.36 -29.40
C GLY A 127 31.70 22.94 -30.80
N VAL A 128 30.69 23.70 -31.24
CA VAL A 128 30.88 24.87 -32.12
C VAL A 128 29.84 25.94 -31.80
N GLU A 129 30.30 27.19 -31.69
CA GLU A 129 29.50 28.38 -31.38
C GLU A 129 28.68 28.86 -32.59
N SER A 130 27.47 29.39 -32.36
CA SER A 130 26.87 30.42 -33.23
C SER A 130 25.94 31.34 -32.42
N VAL A 131 25.94 32.62 -32.80
CA VAL A 131 25.55 33.80 -32.01
C VAL A 131 24.12 34.30 -32.33
N GLY A 132 23.40 34.74 -31.29
CA GLY A 132 22.27 35.72 -31.34
C GLY A 132 20.87 35.10 -31.17
N MET A 133 19.89 35.64 -30.45
CA MET A 133 19.69 36.96 -29.82
C MET A 133 18.44 36.88 -28.90
N ALA A 134 18.42 37.74 -27.87
CA ALA A 134 17.28 38.27 -27.10
C ALA A 134 16.68 37.47 -25.92
N SER A 135 17.04 37.99 -24.74
CA SER A 135 16.56 37.77 -23.38
C SER A 135 15.05 37.92 -23.14
N VAL A 136 14.47 36.99 -22.36
CA VAL A 136 13.32 37.24 -21.45
C VAL A 136 13.55 36.40 -20.17
N PRO A 137 13.37 36.96 -18.95
CA PRO A 137 13.93 36.38 -17.73
C PRO A 137 13.07 35.24 -17.16
N GLY A 138 13.72 34.10 -16.89
CA GLY A 138 13.11 32.93 -16.27
C GLY A 138 12.82 33.11 -14.78
N SER A 139 11.61 32.74 -14.38
CA SER A 139 11.25 32.47 -12.99
C SER A 139 11.98 31.22 -12.51
N ARG A 140 12.94 31.40 -11.59
CA ARG A 140 13.62 30.30 -10.91
C ARG A 140 12.69 29.67 -9.87
N PRO A 141 12.47 28.35 -9.84
CA PRO A 141 12.08 27.67 -8.62
C PRO A 141 13.29 27.65 -7.68
N ILE A 142 13.12 28.21 -6.49
CA ILE A 142 14.13 28.16 -5.42
C ILE A 142 14.16 26.73 -4.90
N THR A 143 15.22 25.98 -5.22
CA THR A 143 15.58 24.73 -4.54
C THR A 143 16.52 25.06 -3.39
N PRO A 144 16.20 24.78 -2.12
CA PRO A 144 17.21 24.66 -1.09
C PRO A 144 17.85 23.27 -1.21
N GLY A 145 18.99 23.21 -1.91
CA GLY A 145 19.88 22.07 -1.85
C GLY A 145 20.83 22.19 -0.67
N GLY A 146 20.89 21.16 0.17
CA GLY A 146 22.07 20.83 0.95
C GLY A 146 21.92 20.88 2.47
N VAL A 147 21.54 19.74 3.08
CA VAL A 147 22.26 19.21 4.25
C VAL A 147 22.34 17.69 4.09
N SER A 148 23.51 17.22 3.64
CA SER A 148 23.96 15.85 3.88
C SER A 148 24.32 15.76 5.36
N GLN A 149 23.47 15.14 6.16
CA GLN A 149 23.86 14.57 7.44
C GLN A 149 23.18 13.21 7.59
N THR A 150 24.03 12.20 7.63
CA THR A 150 23.78 10.87 8.14
C THR A 150 23.08 10.95 9.50
N ASN A 151 21.78 10.71 9.55
CA ASN A 151 21.10 10.39 10.79
C ASN A 151 20.19 9.21 10.54
N GLY A 152 20.45 8.14 11.29
CA GLY A 152 19.79 6.86 11.16
C GLY A 152 18.28 7.01 11.18
N LEU A 153 17.62 6.23 10.34
CA LEU A 153 16.18 5.97 10.37
C LEU A 153 15.79 5.66 11.82
N GLN A 154 15.27 6.65 12.53
CA GLN A 154 14.58 6.45 13.79
C GLN A 154 13.24 5.81 13.44
N ILE A 155 13.24 4.49 13.32
CA ILE A 155 12.02 3.69 13.29
C ILE A 155 11.43 3.81 14.70
N THR A 156 10.53 4.76 14.91
CA THR A 156 9.70 4.80 16.12
C THR A 156 8.71 3.65 16.03
N SER A 157 9.12 2.47 16.48
CA SER A 157 8.25 1.29 16.58
C SER A 157 7.25 1.51 17.72
N ALA A 158 6.02 1.89 17.41
CA ALA A 158 4.93 1.80 18.36
C ALA A 158 4.61 0.31 18.58
N TYR A 159 4.70 -0.15 19.83
CA TYR A 159 4.58 -1.56 20.19
C TYR A 159 3.11 -1.98 20.27
N THR A 160 2.74 -3.12 19.68
CA THR A 160 1.42 -3.75 19.87
C THR A 160 1.23 -4.09 21.35
N PRO A 161 0.15 -3.64 22.03
CA PRO A 161 -0.08 -3.94 23.43
C PRO A 161 -0.11 -5.46 23.66
N LYS A 162 0.56 -5.94 24.74
CA LYS A 162 0.62 -7.38 25.09
C LYS A 162 -0.75 -8.03 25.34
N SER A 163 -1.79 -7.22 25.52
CA SER A 163 -3.18 -7.66 25.67
C SER A 163 -3.86 -8.02 24.35
N HIS A 164 -3.24 -7.71 23.19
CA HIS A 164 -3.78 -8.05 21.89
C HIS A 164 -3.55 -9.54 21.59
N PRO A 165 -4.58 -10.32 21.22
CA PRO A 165 -4.45 -11.77 20.97
C PRO A 165 -3.44 -12.10 19.87
N GLU A 166 -3.24 -11.17 18.94
CA GLU A 166 -2.25 -11.30 17.85
C GLU A 166 -0.88 -10.64 18.17
N GLY A 167 -0.70 -10.03 19.35
CA GLY A 167 0.53 -9.35 19.77
C GLY A 167 1.68 -10.27 20.19
N MET A 168 1.48 -11.60 20.17
CA MET A 168 2.52 -12.59 20.45
C MET A 168 3.34 -12.98 19.20
N GLY A 169 2.91 -12.58 17.99
CA GLY A 169 3.72 -12.72 16.79
C GLY A 169 4.70 -11.56 16.68
N SER A 170 6.00 -11.85 16.48
CA SER A 170 7.07 -10.85 16.39
C SER A 170 6.88 -9.79 15.29
N ASP A 171 5.90 -9.96 14.39
CA ASP A 171 5.70 -9.15 13.20
C ASP A 171 4.27 -8.58 13.06
N PHE A 172 3.47 -8.59 14.13
CA PHE A 172 2.09 -8.08 14.07
C PHE A 172 1.95 -6.71 14.75
N PHE A 173 1.55 -5.72 13.96
CA PHE A 173 1.44 -4.31 14.33
C PHE A 173 0.00 -3.82 14.18
N VAL A 174 -0.56 -3.28 15.27
CA VAL A 174 -1.86 -2.57 15.27
C VAL A 174 -1.65 -1.13 15.72
N GLY A 175 -1.14 -0.30 14.82
CA GLY A 175 -1.25 1.17 14.92
C GLY A 175 0.03 1.91 15.32
N SER A 176 0.29 2.99 14.59
CA SER A 176 1.23 4.06 14.96
C SER A 176 0.54 5.08 15.85
N VAL A 177 1.32 5.74 16.71
CA VAL A 177 0.94 6.98 17.40
C VAL A 177 0.47 8.06 16.44
#